data_AF-A0A1I4PGF9-F1
#
_entry.id   AF-A0A1I4PGF9-F1
#
_cell.length_a   1.000
_cell.length_b   1.000
_cell.length_c   1.000
_cell.angle_alpha   90.00
_cell.angle_beta   90.00
_cell.angle_gamma   90.00
#
_symmetry.space_group_name_H-M   'P 1'
#
loop_
_entity.id
_entity.type
_entity.pdbx_description
1 polymer ?
#
loop_
_entity_poly.entity_id
_entity_poly.type
_entity_poly.pdbx_seq_one_letter_code
_entity_poly.pdbx_strand_id
1 'polypeptide(L)'
;MRTQHTGKTYVTYATYALLAKWRGLVEWTIPNTDMRSLHENGVLKVNLQDNFVAHWDEIRKKTSEKWKAYLPFALATPEQRFVDTTLSFEIPLTD
;
A
#
# COMPACT_ATOMS: atom_id res chain seq x y z
N MET A 1 -5.62 -17.05 -30.05
CA MET A 1 -4.76 -15.95 -30.54
C MET A 1 -4.15 -15.25 -29.33
N ARG A 2 -2.84 -15.39 -29.11
CA ARG A 2 -2.15 -15.00 -27.86
C ARG A 2 -1.67 -13.56 -27.99
N THR A 3 -2.38 -12.61 -27.38
CA THR A 3 -2.08 -11.17 -27.46
C THR A 3 -0.89 -10.81 -26.56
N GLN A 4 0.31 -10.76 -27.14
CA GLN A 4 1.57 -10.45 -26.44
C GLN A 4 1.68 -9.01 -25.91
N HIS A 5 0.73 -8.13 -26.28
CA HIS A 5 0.75 -6.71 -25.92
C HIS A 5 -0.17 -6.35 -24.74
N THR A 6 -1.27 -7.08 -24.52
CA THR A 6 -2.25 -6.75 -23.47
C THR A 6 -1.68 -6.89 -22.07
N GLY A 7 -0.91 -7.95 -21.81
CA GLY A 7 -0.32 -8.19 -20.49
C GLY A 7 0.64 -7.08 -20.04
N LYS A 8 1.42 -6.52 -20.98
CA LYS A 8 2.36 -5.42 -20.68
C LYS A 8 1.61 -4.14 -20.32
N THR A 9 0.53 -3.85 -21.04
CA THR A 9 -0.34 -2.70 -20.77
C THR A 9 -1.00 -2.80 -19.39
N TYR A 10 -1.54 -3.96 -19.02
CA TYR A 10 -2.12 -4.18 -17.68
C TYR A 10 -1.09 -4.00 -16.56
N VAL A 11 0.12 -4.52 -16.73
CA VAL A 11 1.21 -4.34 -15.76
C VAL A 11 1.61 -2.87 -15.62
N THR A 12 1.70 -2.13 -16.73
CA THR A 12 2.02 -0.69 -16.71
C THR A 12 0.93 0.09 -15.98
N TYR A 13 -0.35 -0.14 -16.28
CA TYR A 13 -1.45 0.56 -15.61
C TYR A 13 -1.56 0.21 -14.13
N ALA A 14 -1.38 -1.05 -13.76
CA ALA A 14 -1.35 -1.46 -12.35
C ALA A 14 -0.22 -0.77 -11.59
N THR A 15 1.00 -0.76 -12.15
CA THR A 15 2.16 -0.10 -11.54
C THR A 15 1.94 1.41 -11.43
N TYR A 16 1.45 2.05 -12.49
CA TYR A 16 1.14 3.48 -12.47
C TYR A 16 0.09 3.82 -11.41
N ALA A 17 -1.01 3.07 -11.36
CA ALA A 17 -2.08 3.29 -10.39
C ALA A 17 -1.60 3.06 -8.95
N LEU A 18 -0.71 2.09 -8.72
CA LEU A 18 -0.05 1.87 -7.44
C LEU A 18 0.77 3.09 -7.04
N LEU A 19 1.65 3.56 -7.92
CA LEU A 19 2.50 4.74 -7.67
C LEU A 19 1.70 6.05 -7.57
N ALA A 20 0.50 6.12 -8.16
CA ALA A 20 -0.37 7.28 -8.01
C ALA A 20 -1.15 7.26 -6.68
N LYS A 21 -1.37 6.09 -6.08
CA LYS A 21 -2.24 5.90 -4.91
C LYS A 21 -1.55 5.34 -3.67
N TRP A 22 -0.25 5.03 -3.72
CA TRP A 22 0.50 4.36 -2.65
C TRP A 22 0.32 5.03 -1.28
N ARG A 23 0.28 6.37 -1.24
CA ARG A 23 0.08 7.13 0.01
C ARG A 23 -1.26 6.83 0.70
N GLY A 24 -2.32 6.53 -0.06
CA GLY A 24 -3.61 6.13 0.48
C GLY A 24 -3.71 4.63 0.79
N LEU A 25 -2.79 3.83 0.24
CA LEU A 25 -2.72 2.39 0.44
C LEU A 25 -1.92 2.04 1.71
N VAL A 26 -0.86 2.81 1.98
CA VAL A 26 -0.07 2.73 3.21
C VAL A 26 -0.72 3.62 4.26
N GLU A 27 -1.59 3.03 5.06
CA GLU A 27 -2.27 3.74 6.14
C GLU A 27 -1.35 3.79 7.36
N TRP A 28 -0.72 4.94 7.58
CA TRP A 28 -0.03 5.26 8.82
C TRP A 28 -0.62 6.53 9.40
N THR A 29 -1.06 6.46 10.65
CA THR A 29 -1.65 7.60 11.37
C THR A 29 -0.82 7.86 12.60
N ILE A 30 -0.43 9.12 12.80
CA ILE A 30 0.28 9.53 14.01
C ILE A 30 -0.70 9.43 15.19
N PRO A 31 -0.37 8.73 16.27
CA PRO A 31 -1.24 8.64 17.44
C PRO A 31 -1.61 10.02 17.99
N ASN A 32 -2.84 10.18 18.49
CA ASN A 32 -3.28 11.47 19.06
C ASN A 32 -2.44 11.90 20.27
N THR A 33 -1.82 10.95 20.98
CA THR A 33 -0.86 11.22 22.07
C THR A 33 0.38 11.97 21.61
N ASP A 34 0.84 11.66 20.39
CA ASP A 34 2.01 12.29 19.78
C ASP A 34 1.66 13.70 19.29
N MET A 35 0.44 13.88 18.75
CA MET A 35 -0.07 15.19 18.37
C MET A 35 -0.24 16.13 19.58
N ARG A 36 -0.64 15.60 20.74
CA ARG A 36 -0.70 16.36 21.98
C ARG A 36 0.71 16.78 22.44
N SER A 37 1.67 15.87 22.35
CA SER A 37 3.07 16.18 22.68
C SER A 37 3.67 17.23 21.75
N LEU A 38 3.30 17.25 20.48
CA LEU A 38 3.66 18.31 19.53
C LEU A 38 3.08 19.67 19.95
N HIS A 39 1.81 19.69 20.36
CA HIS A 39 1.15 20.91 20.81
C HIS A 39 1.78 21.48 22.09
N GLU A 40 2.15 20.62 23.04
CA GLU A 40 2.70 21.03 24.34
C GLU A 40 4.20 21.37 24.26
N ASN A 41 5.00 20.63 23.48
CA ASN A 41 6.47 20.76 23.47
C ASN A 41 7.03 21.44 22.21
N GLY A 42 6.17 21.77 21.23
CA GLY A 42 6.57 22.39 19.96
C GLY A 42 7.41 21.50 19.03
N VAL A 43 7.77 20.28 19.47
CA VAL A 43 8.57 19.31 18.73
C VAL A 43 7.98 17.92 18.94
N LEU A 44 7.89 17.15 17.85
CA LEU A 44 7.52 15.74 17.87
C LEU A 44 8.72 14.89 17.47
N LYS A 45 9.04 13.89 18.28
CA LYS A 45 9.97 12.81 17.93
C LYS A 45 9.18 11.55 17.70
N VAL A 46 9.16 11.07 16.45
CA VAL A 46 8.50 9.81 16.08
C VAL A 46 9.54 8.70 16.08
N ASN A 47 9.33 7.65 16.89
CA ASN A 47 10.15 6.45 16.80
C ASN A 47 9.65 5.56 15.66
N LEU A 48 10.33 5.58 14.52
CA LEU A 48 9.97 4.74 13.36
C LEU A 48 10.13 3.24 13.65
N GLN A 49 11.03 2.85 14.56
CA GLN A 49 11.21 1.45 14.93
C GLN A 49 9.92 0.89 15.54
N ASP A 50 9.40 1.57 16.56
CA ASP A 50 8.22 1.12 17.28
C ASP A 50 6.94 1.35 16.48
N ASN A 51 6.86 2.44 15.71
CA ASN A 51 5.61 2.83 15.04
C ASN A 51 5.45 2.26 13.63
N PHE A 52 6.54 1.83 12.99
CA PHE A 52 6.49 1.40 11.58
C PHE A 52 7.16 0.05 11.38
N VAL A 53 8.42 -0.11 11.83
CA VAL A 53 9.18 -1.35 11.62
C VAL A 53 8.55 -2.53 12.37
N ALA A 54 8.17 -2.33 13.63
CA ALA A 54 7.53 -3.36 14.45
C ALA A 54 6.18 -3.84 13.88
N HIS A 55 5.52 -3.02 13.06
CA HIS A 55 4.21 -3.30 12.48
C HIS A 55 4.28 -3.57 10.96
N TRP A 56 5.49 -3.73 10.41
CA TRP A 56 5.69 -3.78 8.97
C TRP A 56 4.90 -4.89 8.27
N ASP A 57 4.86 -6.09 8.86
CA ASP A 57 4.13 -7.23 8.32
C ASP A 57 2.62 -6.96 8.23
N GLU A 58 2.06 -6.30 9.25
CA GLU A 58 0.66 -5.92 9.27
C GLU A 58 0.36 -4.84 8.22
N ILE A 59 1.22 -3.84 8.12
CA ILE A 59 1.12 -2.77 7.11
C ILE A 59 1.18 -3.37 5.71
N ARG A 60 2.11 -4.29 5.44
CA ARG A 60 2.24 -4.99 4.14
C ARG A 60 0.99 -5.78 3.80
N LYS A 61 0.44 -6.54 4.76
CA LYS A 61 -0.78 -7.33 4.56
C LYS A 61 -1.98 -6.43 4.25
N LYS A 62 -2.23 -5.41 5.07
CA LYS A 62 -3.32 -4.45 4.86
C LYS A 62 -3.19 -3.72 3.52
N THR A 63 -1.98 -3.29 3.17
CA THR A 63 -1.70 -2.63 1.88
C THR A 63 -2.00 -3.57 0.71
N SER A 64 -1.61 -4.85 0.82
CA SER A 64 -1.87 -5.87 -0.20
C SER A 64 -3.37 -6.12 -0.41
N GLU A 65 -4.13 -6.22 0.69
CA GLU A 65 -5.59 -6.39 0.66
C GLU A 65 -6.29 -5.18 0.04
N LYS A 66 -5.94 -3.96 0.46
CA LYS A 66 -6.47 -2.71 -0.12
C LYS A 66 -6.16 -2.60 -1.61
N TRP A 67 -4.94 -2.96 -2.00
CA TRP A 67 -4.54 -2.92 -3.40
C TRP A 67 -5.30 -3.96 -4.24
N LYS A 68 -5.50 -5.18 -3.72
CA LYS A 68 -6.35 -6.21 -4.38
C LYS A 68 -7.77 -5.69 -4.61
N ALA A 69 -8.35 -5.00 -3.63
CA ALA A 69 -9.68 -4.39 -3.78
C ALA A 69 -9.71 -3.24 -4.79
N TYR A 70 -8.62 -2.49 -4.95
CA TYR A 70 -8.54 -1.35 -5.87
C TYR A 70 -8.17 -1.74 -7.32
N LEU A 71 -7.53 -2.90 -7.52
CA LEU A 71 -7.08 -3.41 -8.81
C LEU A 71 -8.16 -3.44 -9.92
N PRO A 72 -9.41 -3.89 -9.67
CA PRO A 72 -10.48 -3.87 -10.66
C PRO A 72 -10.76 -2.46 -11.20
N PHE A 73 -10.79 -1.46 -10.29
CA PHE A 73 -10.95 -0.06 -10.65
C PHE A 73 -9.73 0.45 -11.44
N ALA A 74 -8.52 0.19 -10.94
CA ALA A 74 -7.28 0.62 -11.59
C ALA A 74 -7.12 0.11 -13.02
N LEU A 75 -7.63 -1.10 -13.28
CA LEU A 75 -7.52 -1.77 -14.58
C LEU A 75 -8.82 -1.70 -15.40
N ALA A 76 -9.82 -0.94 -14.95
CA ALA A 76 -11.13 -0.83 -15.59
C ALA A 76 -11.71 -2.20 -16.01
N THR A 77 -11.59 -3.19 -15.13
CA THR A 77 -11.86 -4.61 -15.41
C THR A 77 -12.78 -5.20 -14.34
N PRO A 78 -13.68 -6.15 -14.68
CA PRO A 78 -14.58 -6.75 -13.69
C PRO A 78 -13.84 -7.44 -12.54
N GLU A 79 -14.37 -7.28 -11.32
CA GLU A 79 -13.81 -7.87 -10.09
C GLU A 79 -13.66 -9.40 -10.16
N GLN A 80 -14.54 -10.08 -10.89
CA GLN A 80 -14.52 -11.54 -11.05
C GLN A 80 -13.18 -12.06 -11.60
N ARG A 81 -12.43 -11.23 -12.34
CA ARG A 81 -11.11 -11.63 -12.87
C ARG A 81 -10.03 -11.70 -11.79
N PHE A 82 -10.28 -11.19 -10.58
CA PHE A 82 -9.30 -11.08 -9.50
C PHE A 82 -9.63 -11.95 -8.29
N VAL A 83 -10.69 -12.76 -8.33
CA VAL A 83 -11.15 -13.59 -7.20
C VAL A 83 -10.01 -14.48 -6.69
N ASP A 84 -9.39 -15.23 -7.61
CA ASP A 84 -8.29 -16.15 -7.31
C ASP A 84 -6.90 -15.48 -7.36
N THR A 85 -6.85 -14.16 -7.50
CA THR A 85 -5.57 -13.42 -7.54
C THR A 85 -5.04 -13.21 -6.13
N THR A 86 -3.82 -13.69 -5.89
CA THR A 86 -3.04 -13.33 -4.70
C THR A 86 -2.06 -12.24 -5.05
N LEU A 87 -1.96 -11.24 -4.19
CA LEU A 87 -0.98 -10.18 -4.31
C LEU A 87 -0.29 -9.98 -2.98
N SER A 88 1.04 -9.92 -3.01
CA SER A 88 1.86 -9.57 -1.84
C SER A 88 2.87 -8.49 -2.22
N PHE A 89 3.05 -7.53 -1.30
CA PHE A 89 4.15 -6.57 -1.38
C PHE A 89 5.37 -7.11 -0.64
N GLU A 90 6.35 -7.61 -1.39
CA GLU A 90 7.64 -8.04 -0.85
C GLU A 90 8.64 -6.89 -0.89
N ILE A 91 8.50 -5.95 0.04
CA ILE A 91 9.48 -4.88 0.24
C ILE A 91 10.23 -5.20 1.53
N PRO A 92 11.50 -5.62 1.46
CA PRO A 92 12.29 -5.87 2.65
C PRO A 92 12.58 -4.54 3.35
N LEU A 93 12.48 -4.53 4.68
CA LEU A 93 13.20 -3.55 5.49
C LEU A 93 14.61 -4.09 5.62
N THR A 94 15.59 -3.34 5.14
CA THR A 94 17.01 -3.69 5.31
C THR A 94 17.32 -3.70 6.81
N ASP A 95 18.07 -4.70 7.26
CA ASP A 95 18.75 -4.68 8.58
C ASP A 95 19.79 -3.55 8.65
#